data_AF-A0A9E3RYP7-F1
#
_entry.id   AF-A0A9E3RYP7-F1
#
_cell.length_a   1.000
_cell.length_b   1.000
_cell.length_c   1.000
_cell.angle_alpha   90.00
_cell.angle_beta   90.00
_cell.angle_gamma   90.00
#
_symmetry.space_group_name_H-M   'P 1'
#
loop_
_entity.id
_entity.type
_entity.pdbx_description
1 polymer ?
#
loop_
_entity_poly.entity_id
_entity_poly.type
_entity_poly.pdbx_seq_one_letter_code
_entity_poly.pdbx_strand_id
1 'polypeptide(L)'
;MASCTRIENSLQAYIDGELGDSDRVILEQHVAECRACAENLRRQQRANAVVFEAFALDRLRTSLRARVLENLPEMESVQEDIESVNWRAKHPGPWYTRTAQFVPAAALAVLVIVAFVLQHYWPSSSTSTEKIGLVSFTHGIIKRSEENATARNAVNLNDYVQCNDRFETGAQASMMLSITGPTHLKAAGDSSFKVVDSRRIQLENGTIWVDVGHDGSLFKVTTPGGVITVFGTIFSVQVKNAITTVTVERGLVQVENGTNFCRLEGGQQVTISTQGLSAPIEVDAAAIHAWAKPISPDADSEALFEDAVLPKSEATELPGRVAFFVDTSQNGKSWDVTAIRVYWQPDQIATGHCGYDVYVSSGNGTPIFKAFIDGSVFADKRSSSYEIPVPNGPIRGVMSLIVRLVPNRVSGDIVNNTLDVKAIAVKP
;
A
#
# COMPACT_ATOMS: atom_id res chain seq x y z
N MET A 1 -18.14 -17.03 -44.62
CA MET A 1 -16.87 -17.55 -44.10
C MET A 1 -16.37 -16.59 -43.02
N ALA A 2 -16.00 -17.11 -41.84
CA ALA A 2 -15.44 -16.28 -40.77
C ALA A 2 -14.08 -15.69 -41.20
N SER A 3 -13.77 -14.47 -40.74
CA SER A 3 -12.46 -13.85 -40.97
C SER A 3 -11.40 -14.48 -40.07
N CYS A 4 -10.15 -14.52 -40.54
CA CYS A 4 -9.03 -15.06 -39.74
C CYS A 4 -8.92 -14.37 -38.37
N THR A 5 -9.12 -13.05 -38.31
CA THR A 5 -9.09 -12.29 -37.05
C THR A 5 -10.16 -12.73 -36.05
N ARG A 6 -11.38 -13.06 -36.52
CA ARG A 6 -12.43 -13.58 -35.63
C ARG A 6 -12.05 -14.97 -35.09
N ILE A 7 -11.47 -15.80 -35.94
CA ILE A 7 -11.01 -17.14 -35.54
C ILE A 7 -9.85 -17.06 -34.55
N GLU A 8 -8.86 -16.21 -34.80
CA GLU A 8 -7.71 -15.99 -33.91
C GLU A 8 -8.15 -15.60 -32.49
N ASN A 9 -9.13 -14.71 -32.37
CA ASN A 9 -9.69 -14.31 -31.07
C ASN A 9 -10.46 -15.43 -30.36
N SER A 10 -10.88 -16.47 -31.10
CA SER A 10 -11.67 -17.59 -30.58
C SER A 10 -10.84 -18.86 -30.29
N LEU A 11 -9.57 -18.90 -30.72
CA LEU A 11 -8.71 -20.08 -30.56
C LEU A 11 -8.47 -20.44 -29.08
N GLN A 12 -8.25 -19.44 -28.22
CA GLN A 12 -8.00 -19.67 -26.80
C GLN A 12 -9.24 -20.26 -26.11
N ALA A 13 -10.42 -19.65 -26.32
CA ALA A 13 -11.68 -20.16 -25.80
C ALA A 13 -12.00 -21.59 -26.31
N TYR A 14 -11.61 -21.93 -27.53
CA TYR A 14 -11.74 -23.30 -28.06
C TYR A 14 -10.82 -24.29 -27.32
N ILE A 15 -9.57 -23.91 -27.04
CA ILE A 15 -8.61 -24.75 -26.31
C ILE A 15 -9.07 -24.97 -24.86
N ASP A 16 -9.65 -23.95 -24.24
CA ASP A 16 -10.13 -23.99 -22.85
C ASP A 16 -11.51 -24.68 -22.71
N GLY A 17 -12.17 -24.98 -23.84
CA GLY A 17 -13.48 -25.63 -23.86
C GLY A 17 -14.66 -24.70 -23.51
N GLU A 18 -14.44 -23.38 -23.62
CA GLU A 18 -15.42 -22.34 -23.28
C GLU A 18 -16.19 -21.82 -24.51
N LEU A 19 -15.78 -22.24 -25.71
CA LEU A 19 -16.44 -21.82 -26.95
C LEU A 19 -17.79 -22.53 -27.11
N GLY A 20 -18.86 -21.77 -27.34
CA GLY A 20 -20.20 -22.33 -27.57
C GLY A 20 -20.29 -23.20 -28.83
N ASP A 21 -21.26 -24.12 -28.86
CA ASP A 21 -21.39 -25.15 -29.90
C ASP A 21 -21.44 -24.60 -31.33
N SER A 22 -22.12 -23.47 -31.54
CA SER A 22 -22.24 -22.84 -32.86
C SER A 22 -20.92 -22.25 -33.35
N ASP A 23 -20.21 -21.49 -32.51
CA ASP A 23 -18.91 -20.90 -32.85
C ASP A 23 -17.82 -21.97 -32.98
N ARG A 24 -17.92 -23.07 -32.23
CA ARG A 24 -17.05 -24.24 -32.35
C ARG A 24 -17.08 -24.83 -33.75
N VAL A 25 -18.27 -25.08 -34.30
CA VAL A 25 -18.42 -25.63 -35.66
C VAL A 25 -17.84 -24.66 -36.70
N ILE A 26 -18.07 -23.35 -36.53
CA ILE A 26 -17.53 -22.32 -37.43
C ILE A 26 -15.99 -22.31 -37.41
N LEU A 27 -15.39 -22.42 -36.22
CA LEU A 27 -13.94 -22.47 -36.05
C LEU A 27 -13.34 -23.73 -36.65
N GLU A 28 -13.91 -24.90 -36.35
CA GLU A 28 -13.43 -26.19 -36.86
C GLU A 28 -13.50 -26.24 -38.41
N GLN A 29 -14.60 -25.73 -38.98
CA GLN A 29 -14.73 -25.61 -40.44
C GLN A 29 -13.66 -24.67 -41.02
N HIS A 30 -13.44 -23.50 -40.41
CA HIS A 30 -12.44 -22.55 -40.90
C HIS A 30 -11.01 -23.11 -40.81
N VAL A 31 -10.67 -23.76 -39.70
CA VAL A 31 -9.34 -24.36 -39.49
C VAL A 31 -9.08 -25.50 -40.48
N ALA A 32 -10.12 -26.21 -40.92
CA ALA A 32 -9.99 -27.22 -41.97
C ALA A 32 -9.61 -26.62 -43.34
N GLU A 33 -10.04 -25.38 -43.62
CA GLU A 33 -9.83 -24.69 -44.90
C GLU A 33 -8.61 -23.74 -44.88
N CYS A 34 -8.24 -23.19 -43.72
CA CYS A 34 -7.19 -22.18 -43.57
C CYS A 34 -5.93 -22.74 -42.88
N ARG A 35 -4.87 -22.94 -43.66
CA ARG A 35 -3.57 -23.47 -43.18
C ARG A 35 -2.94 -22.59 -42.08
N ALA A 36 -3.04 -21.26 -42.20
CA ALA A 36 -2.43 -20.34 -41.23
C ALA A 36 -3.07 -20.47 -39.83
N CYS A 37 -4.41 -20.50 -39.78
CA CYS A 37 -5.14 -20.70 -38.51
C CYS A 37 -4.90 -22.11 -37.95
N ALA A 38 -4.79 -23.14 -38.80
CA ALA A 38 -4.45 -24.48 -38.35
C ALA A 38 -3.04 -24.58 -37.72
N GLU A 39 -2.06 -23.90 -38.30
CA GLU A 39 -0.70 -23.82 -37.73
C GLU A 39 -0.67 -23.00 -36.43
N ASN A 40 -1.51 -21.96 -36.30
CA ASN A 40 -1.64 -21.20 -35.06
C ASN A 40 -2.26 -22.04 -33.93
N LEU A 41 -3.38 -22.72 -34.22
CA LEU A 41 -4.02 -23.63 -33.26
C LEU A 41 -3.05 -24.70 -32.75
N ARG A 42 -2.28 -25.35 -33.65
CA ARG A 42 -1.27 -26.35 -33.25
C ARG A 42 -0.16 -25.76 -32.39
N ARG A 43 0.27 -24.52 -32.65
CA ARG A 43 1.28 -23.83 -31.82
C ARG A 43 0.76 -23.58 -30.42
N GLN A 44 -0.46 -23.08 -30.28
CA GLN A 44 -1.08 -22.83 -28.98
C GLN A 44 -1.34 -24.14 -28.21
N GLN A 45 -1.83 -25.19 -28.87
CA GLN A 45 -2.01 -26.51 -28.25
C GLN A 45 -0.70 -27.09 -27.72
N ARG A 46 0.41 -26.95 -28.47
CA ARG A 46 1.74 -27.38 -28.01
C ARG A 46 2.22 -26.57 -26.81
N ALA A 47 2.04 -25.24 -26.83
CA ALA A 47 2.39 -24.39 -25.71
C ALA A 47 1.60 -24.77 -24.44
N ASN A 48 0.29 -24.99 -24.57
CA ASN A 48 -0.55 -25.41 -23.46
C ASN A 48 -0.14 -26.79 -22.91
N ALA A 49 0.16 -27.75 -23.79
CA ALA A 49 0.69 -29.06 -23.36
C ALA A 49 2.01 -28.95 -22.58
N VAL A 50 2.95 -28.10 -23.02
CA VAL A 50 4.22 -27.88 -22.31
C VAL A 50 3.99 -27.24 -20.95
N VAL A 51 3.12 -26.22 -20.86
CA VAL A 51 2.76 -25.59 -19.58
C VAL A 51 2.13 -26.62 -18.66
N PHE A 52 1.19 -27.40 -19.16
CA PHE A 52 0.51 -28.45 -18.40
C PHE A 52 1.47 -29.51 -17.85
N GLU A 53 2.45 -29.95 -18.65
CA GLU A 53 3.48 -30.89 -18.21
C GLU A 53 4.45 -30.26 -17.19
N ALA A 54 4.87 -29.01 -17.41
CA ALA A 54 5.79 -28.30 -16.52
C ALA A 54 5.18 -28.12 -15.11
N PHE A 55 3.87 -27.86 -15.03
CA PHE A 55 3.15 -27.70 -13.76
C PHE A 55 2.52 -29.01 -13.24
N ALA A 56 2.91 -30.18 -13.76
CA ALA A 56 2.32 -31.45 -13.34
C ALA A 56 2.54 -31.77 -11.85
N LEU A 57 3.67 -31.31 -11.27
CA LEU A 57 3.99 -31.53 -9.84
C LEU A 57 3.18 -30.61 -8.91
N ASP A 58 2.90 -29.39 -9.34
CA ASP A 58 2.16 -28.39 -8.56
C ASP A 58 0.64 -28.47 -8.79
N ARG A 59 0.20 -29.43 -9.59
CA ARG A 59 -1.20 -29.55 -9.97
C ARG A 59 -2.05 -30.05 -8.81
N LEU A 60 -3.10 -29.30 -8.51
CA LEU A 60 -4.14 -29.72 -7.59
C LEU A 60 -4.70 -31.09 -8.02
N ARG A 61 -4.54 -32.11 -7.18
CA ARG A 61 -5.03 -33.47 -7.44
C ARG A 61 -6.56 -33.57 -7.42
N THR A 62 -7.22 -32.56 -6.87
CA THR A 62 -8.67 -32.49 -6.70
C THR A 62 -9.20 -31.17 -7.25
N SER A 63 -10.31 -31.24 -7.98
CA SER A 63 -11.00 -30.04 -8.47
C SER A 63 -11.52 -29.22 -7.28
N LEU A 64 -11.16 -27.93 -7.24
CA LEU A 64 -11.71 -26.99 -6.27
C LEU A 64 -13.14 -26.56 -6.63
N ARG A 65 -13.62 -26.85 -7.85
CA ARG A 65 -14.91 -26.40 -8.35
C ARG A 65 -16.07 -26.78 -7.44
N ALA A 66 -16.08 -28.01 -6.91
CA ALA A 66 -17.13 -28.45 -6.00
C ALA A 66 -17.13 -27.66 -4.68
N ARG A 67 -15.95 -27.48 -4.06
CA ARG A 67 -15.80 -26.68 -2.82
C ARG A 67 -16.16 -25.21 -3.03
N VAL A 68 -15.77 -24.64 -4.17
CA VAL A 68 -16.11 -23.24 -4.49
C VAL A 68 -17.61 -23.10 -4.73
N LEU A 69 -18.23 -23.98 -5.51
CA LEU A 69 -19.68 -23.95 -5.76
C LEU A 69 -20.51 -24.16 -4.50
N GLU A 70 -20.04 -24.99 -3.57
CA GLU A 70 -20.72 -25.24 -2.29
C GLU A 70 -20.68 -24.04 -1.34
N ASN A 71 -19.74 -23.11 -1.52
CA ASN A 71 -19.57 -21.91 -0.68
C ASN A 71 -20.04 -20.62 -1.37
N LEU A 72 -20.50 -20.68 -2.61
CA LEU A 72 -21.10 -19.52 -3.25
C LEU A 72 -22.55 -19.35 -2.75
N PRO A 73 -22.94 -18.16 -2.26
CA PRO A 73 -24.33 -17.90 -1.89
C PRO A 73 -25.23 -18.08 -3.12
N GLU A 74 -26.41 -18.67 -2.93
CA GLU A 74 -27.44 -18.73 -3.98
C GLU A 74 -27.78 -17.29 -4.39
N MET A 75 -27.29 -16.86 -5.55
CA MET A 75 -27.69 -15.61 -6.14
C MET A 75 -29.06 -15.82 -6.78
N GLU A 76 -30.11 -15.32 -6.14
CA GLU A 76 -31.41 -15.15 -6.80
C GLU A 76 -31.18 -14.39 -8.12
N SER A 77 -31.53 -15.03 -9.23
CA SER A 77 -31.52 -14.37 -10.53
C SER A 77 -32.62 -13.30 -10.50
N VAL A 78 -32.25 -12.07 -10.17
CA VAL A 78 -33.13 -10.91 -10.26
C VAL A 78 -33.42 -10.64 -11.73
N GLN A 79 -34.47 -11.28 -12.25
CA GLN A 79 -35.15 -10.85 -13.48
C GLN A 79 -35.95 -9.60 -13.12
N GLU A 80 -35.27 -8.45 -13.07
CA GLU A 80 -35.89 -7.18 -12.76
C GLU A 80 -36.80 -6.75 -13.92
N ASP A 81 -38.09 -6.63 -13.62
CA ASP A 81 -39.17 -6.28 -14.52
C ASP A 81 -39.16 -4.76 -14.80
N ILE A 82 -38.19 -4.33 -15.63
CA ILE A 82 -37.92 -2.93 -16.03
C ILE A 82 -39.14 -2.29 -16.75
N GLU A 83 -40.06 -3.08 -17.28
CA GLU A 83 -41.26 -2.56 -17.96
C GLU A 83 -42.25 -1.88 -17.00
N SER A 84 -42.31 -2.33 -15.74
CA SER A 84 -43.25 -1.79 -14.74
C SER A 84 -42.89 -0.36 -14.28
N VAL A 85 -41.61 -0.01 -14.27
CA VAL A 85 -41.11 1.31 -13.84
C VAL A 85 -41.41 2.38 -14.90
N ASN A 86 -41.35 2.03 -16.18
CA ASN A 86 -41.61 2.95 -17.27
C ASN A 86 -43.10 3.32 -17.44
N TRP A 87 -44.03 2.47 -16.98
CA TRP A 87 -45.46 2.75 -17.08
C TRP A 87 -45.93 3.85 -16.10
N ARG A 88 -45.33 3.92 -14.91
CA ARG A 88 -45.69 4.94 -13.88
C ARG A 88 -45.23 6.36 -14.22
N ALA A 89 -44.20 6.53 -15.06
CA ALA A 89 -43.70 7.84 -15.46
C ALA A 89 -44.59 8.56 -16.49
N LYS A 90 -45.44 7.83 -17.25
CA LYS A 90 -46.23 8.39 -18.35
C LYS A 90 -47.66 8.81 -17.99
N HIS A 91 -48.15 8.51 -16.77
CA HIS A 91 -49.49 8.88 -16.33
C HIS A 91 -49.51 9.53 -14.93
N PRO A 92 -49.15 10.83 -14.82
CA PRO A 92 -49.34 11.55 -13.57
C PRO A 92 -50.84 11.78 -13.33
N GLY A 93 -51.44 10.99 -12.44
CA GLY A 93 -52.85 11.13 -12.07
C GLY A 93 -53.15 12.45 -11.32
N PRO A 94 -54.42 12.89 -11.27
CA PRO A 94 -54.82 14.24 -10.82
C PRO A 94 -54.68 14.51 -9.30
N TRP A 95 -54.13 13.57 -8.52
CA TRP A 95 -54.09 13.65 -7.06
C TRP A 95 -53.06 14.65 -6.50
N TYR A 96 -52.11 15.10 -7.33
CA TYR A 96 -50.97 15.94 -6.94
C TYR A 96 -51.33 17.36 -6.49
N THR A 97 -52.52 17.88 -6.82
CA THR A 97 -52.91 19.25 -6.45
C THR A 97 -53.48 19.38 -5.05
N ARG A 98 -53.92 18.28 -4.41
CA ARG A 98 -54.41 18.29 -3.01
C ARG A 98 -53.32 18.00 -1.98
N THR A 99 -52.28 17.26 -2.34
CA THR A 99 -51.19 16.91 -1.41
C THR A 99 -50.10 17.98 -1.33
N ALA A 100 -50.04 18.92 -2.29
CA ALA A 100 -49.08 20.03 -2.31
C ALA A 100 -49.14 20.93 -1.05
N GLN A 101 -50.28 21.00 -0.37
CA GLN A 101 -50.43 21.81 0.86
C GLN A 101 -49.75 21.19 2.09
N PHE A 102 -49.48 19.87 2.09
CA PHE A 102 -48.84 19.17 3.21
C PHE A 102 -47.32 19.01 3.05
N VAL A 103 -46.77 19.43 1.90
CA VAL A 103 -45.34 19.34 1.57
C VAL A 103 -44.43 20.00 2.62
N PRO A 104 -44.69 21.23 3.13
CA PRO A 104 -43.78 21.83 4.10
C PRO A 104 -43.77 21.11 5.46
N ALA A 105 -44.91 20.57 5.89
CA ALA A 105 -44.99 19.81 7.14
C ALA A 105 -44.33 18.42 7.02
N ALA A 106 -44.52 17.75 5.88
CA ALA A 106 -43.88 16.47 5.60
C ALA A 106 -42.36 16.60 5.49
N ALA A 107 -41.84 17.66 4.88
CA ALA A 107 -40.40 17.91 4.79
C ALA A 107 -39.74 18.07 6.19
N LEU A 108 -40.43 18.74 7.12
CA LEU A 108 -39.95 18.94 8.48
C LEU A 108 -39.95 17.62 9.27
N ALA A 109 -41.00 16.81 9.12
CA ALA A 109 -41.05 15.46 9.70
C ALA A 109 -39.95 14.54 9.13
N VAL A 110 -39.70 14.59 7.81
CA VAL A 110 -38.63 13.83 7.17
C VAL A 110 -37.26 14.29 7.67
N LEU A 111 -37.01 15.60 7.82
CA LEU A 111 -35.74 16.09 8.38
C LEU A 111 -35.53 15.67 9.83
N VAL A 112 -36.58 15.63 10.65
CA VAL A 112 -36.49 15.12 12.03
C VAL A 112 -36.24 13.61 12.05
N ILE A 113 -36.91 12.85 11.18
CA ILE A 113 -36.67 11.40 11.05
C ILE A 113 -35.25 11.15 10.55
N VAL A 114 -34.76 11.90 9.56
CA VAL A 114 -33.38 11.80 9.06
C VAL A 114 -32.40 12.20 10.17
N ALA A 115 -32.63 13.28 10.92
CA ALA A 115 -31.77 13.65 12.04
C ALA A 115 -31.76 12.58 13.15
N PHE A 116 -32.91 11.97 13.44
CA PHE A 116 -33.04 10.89 14.42
C PHE A 116 -32.35 9.60 13.94
N VAL A 117 -32.54 9.23 12.67
CA VAL A 117 -31.88 8.08 12.03
C VAL A 117 -30.38 8.33 11.96
N LEU A 118 -29.94 9.52 11.55
CA LEU A 118 -28.54 9.89 11.58
C LEU A 118 -28.01 9.85 13.02
N GLN A 119 -28.73 10.30 14.05
CA GLN A 119 -28.23 10.23 15.42
C GLN A 119 -28.16 8.78 15.98
N HIS A 120 -29.06 7.89 15.57
CA HIS A 120 -29.09 6.49 16.04
C HIS A 120 -28.27 5.52 15.19
N TYR A 121 -28.11 5.82 13.91
CA TYR A 121 -27.42 4.99 12.93
C TYR A 121 -26.20 5.69 12.34
N TRP A 122 -25.77 6.86 12.86
CA TRP A 122 -24.43 7.35 12.54
C TRP A 122 -23.48 6.26 13.02
N PRO A 123 -22.65 5.69 12.12
CA PRO A 123 -21.58 4.83 12.57
C PRO A 123 -20.70 5.69 13.47
N SER A 124 -20.74 5.45 14.78
CA SER A 124 -19.61 5.83 15.61
C SER A 124 -18.40 5.24 14.90
N SER A 125 -17.38 6.07 14.64
CA SER A 125 -16.11 5.58 14.14
C SER A 125 -15.67 4.51 15.13
N SER A 126 -15.91 3.25 14.77
CA SER A 126 -15.44 2.11 15.50
C SER A 126 -13.94 2.26 15.44
N THR A 127 -13.35 2.64 16.57
CA THR A 127 -11.94 2.41 16.83
C THR A 127 -11.80 0.92 16.61
N SER A 128 -11.34 0.56 15.41
CA SER A 128 -11.18 -0.82 15.02
C SER A 128 -10.29 -1.45 16.08
N THR A 129 -10.82 -2.39 16.85
CA THR A 129 -10.08 -3.22 17.81
C THR A 129 -9.20 -4.21 17.03
N GLU A 130 -8.57 -3.73 15.97
CA GLU A 130 -7.71 -4.48 15.10
C GLU A 130 -6.40 -4.68 15.84
N LYS A 131 -6.16 -5.94 16.16
CA LYS A 131 -4.92 -6.39 16.79
C LYS A 131 -3.82 -6.25 15.74
N ILE A 132 -2.97 -5.24 15.90
CA ILE A 132 -1.88 -4.99 14.95
C ILE A 132 -0.58 -5.70 15.36
N GLY A 133 -0.50 -6.17 16.61
CA GLY A 133 0.69 -6.83 17.13
C GLY A 133 0.49 -7.50 18.49
N LEU A 134 1.60 -8.00 19.03
CA LEU A 134 1.69 -8.68 20.32
C LEU A 134 2.96 -8.23 21.06
N VAL A 135 2.87 -8.09 22.38
CA VAL A 135 4.07 -7.96 23.23
C VAL A 135 4.71 -9.33 23.40
N SER A 136 5.88 -9.52 22.78
CA SER A 136 6.59 -10.80 22.71
C SER A 136 7.78 -10.91 23.67
N PHE A 137 8.17 -9.81 24.32
CA PHE A 137 9.15 -9.83 25.40
C PHE A 137 8.94 -8.64 26.34
N THR A 138 9.10 -8.86 27.64
CA THR A 138 9.11 -7.82 28.66
C THR A 138 10.16 -8.08 29.72
N HIS A 139 10.85 -7.01 30.14
CA HIS A 139 11.72 -7.00 31.31
C HIS A 139 11.60 -5.64 31.99
N GLY A 140 11.56 -5.61 33.32
CA GLY A 140 11.41 -4.38 34.09
C GLY A 140 9.99 -3.78 34.06
N ILE A 141 9.88 -2.51 34.45
CA ILE A 141 8.60 -1.80 34.55
C ILE A 141 8.27 -1.17 33.20
N ILE A 142 7.17 -1.63 32.58
CA ILE A 142 6.65 -1.11 31.32
C ILE A 142 5.22 -0.66 31.54
N LYS A 143 4.88 0.51 31.03
CA LYS A 143 3.55 1.11 31.13
C LYS A 143 2.96 1.32 29.74
N ARG A 144 1.66 1.08 29.61
CA ARG A 144 0.86 1.38 28.42
C ARG A 144 -0.24 2.37 28.77
N SER A 145 -0.49 3.31 27.87
CA SER A 145 -1.65 4.21 27.93
C SER A 145 -2.32 4.27 26.56
N GLU A 146 -3.64 4.25 26.54
CA GLU A 146 -4.43 4.50 25.34
C GLU A 146 -4.48 6.00 25.02
N GLU A 147 -4.79 6.34 23.76
CA GLU A 147 -4.98 7.72 23.35
C GLU A 147 -6.13 8.37 24.13
N ASN A 148 -5.79 9.39 24.92
CA ASN A 148 -6.66 10.13 25.87
C ASN A 148 -6.91 9.47 27.23
N ALA A 149 -6.32 8.31 27.51
CA ALA A 149 -6.37 7.72 28.86
C ALA A 149 -5.29 8.33 29.77
N THR A 150 -5.70 8.88 30.91
CA THR A 150 -4.76 9.29 31.98
C THR A 150 -4.22 8.10 32.76
N ALA A 151 -4.91 6.96 32.72
CA ALA A 151 -4.47 5.73 33.36
C ALA A 151 -3.30 5.09 32.58
N ARG A 152 -2.26 4.71 33.32
CA ARG A 152 -1.12 3.94 32.81
C ARG A 152 -1.20 2.53 33.38
N ASN A 153 -1.47 1.56 32.51
CA ASN A 153 -1.58 0.15 32.86
C ASN A 153 -0.22 -0.53 32.75
N ALA A 154 0.05 -1.52 33.60
CA ALA A 154 1.21 -2.38 33.43
C ALA A 154 1.05 -3.24 32.17
N VAL A 155 2.14 -3.42 31.43
CA VAL A 155 2.17 -4.28 30.23
C VAL A 155 2.67 -5.66 30.62
N ASN A 156 1.92 -6.68 30.22
CA ASN A 156 2.28 -8.08 30.39
C ASN A 156 2.74 -8.69 29.06
N LEU A 157 3.45 -9.81 29.16
CA LEU A 157 3.73 -10.66 28.02
C LEU A 157 2.40 -11.14 27.40
N ASN A 158 2.33 -11.24 26.08
CA ASN A 158 1.14 -11.60 25.29
C ASN A 158 0.00 -10.57 25.29
N ASP A 159 0.21 -9.36 25.82
CA ASP A 159 -0.75 -8.29 25.61
C ASP A 159 -0.80 -7.92 24.12
N TYR A 160 -2.00 -7.76 23.58
CA TYR A 160 -2.19 -7.31 22.19
C TYR A 160 -1.84 -5.83 22.06
N VAL A 161 -1.17 -5.49 20.97
CA VAL A 161 -0.87 -4.12 20.57
C VAL A 161 -2.00 -3.64 19.65
N GLN A 162 -2.48 -2.44 19.91
CA GLN A 162 -3.53 -1.76 19.17
C GLN A 162 -3.01 -0.46 18.58
N CYS A 163 -3.72 0.03 17.55
CA CYS A 163 -3.47 1.36 17.02
C CYS A 163 -3.60 2.42 18.11
N ASN A 164 -2.68 3.36 18.08
CA ASN A 164 -2.53 4.47 19.02
C ASN A 164 -2.09 4.11 20.45
N ASP A 165 -1.68 2.88 20.72
CA ASP A 165 -1.05 2.54 21.99
C ASP A 165 0.23 3.32 22.21
N ARG A 166 0.38 3.88 23.42
CA ARG A 166 1.63 4.50 23.86
C ARG A 166 2.29 3.66 24.94
N PHE A 167 3.58 3.40 24.76
CA PHE A 167 4.41 2.60 25.65
C PHE A 167 5.51 3.45 26.28
N GLU A 168 5.76 3.22 27.56
CA GLU A 168 6.84 3.83 28.33
C GLU A 168 7.64 2.72 29.05
N THR A 169 8.94 2.67 28.82
CA THR A 169 9.87 1.75 29.50
C THR A 169 10.61 2.50 30.61
N GLY A 170 10.72 1.88 31.79
CA GLY A 170 11.59 2.39 32.87
C GLY A 170 13.09 2.26 32.55
N ALA A 171 13.95 2.82 33.40
CA ALA A 171 15.41 2.89 33.18
C ALA A 171 16.11 1.53 32.99
N GLN A 172 15.60 0.47 33.63
CA GLN A 172 16.13 -0.89 33.53
C GLN A 172 15.16 -1.81 32.78
N ALA A 173 14.20 -1.24 32.06
CA ALA A 173 13.21 -2.01 31.34
C ALA A 173 13.62 -2.20 29.88
N SER A 174 13.13 -3.27 29.27
CA SER A 174 13.26 -3.52 27.84
C SER A 174 12.06 -4.33 27.37
N MET A 175 11.61 -4.08 26.16
CA MET A 175 10.46 -4.77 25.60
C MET A 175 10.64 -5.09 24.13
N MET A 176 9.89 -6.08 23.65
CA MET A 176 9.76 -6.39 22.24
C MET A 176 8.29 -6.46 21.83
N LEU A 177 7.99 -5.87 20.69
CA LEU A 177 6.71 -5.96 20.01
C LEU A 177 6.91 -6.71 18.69
N SER A 178 6.07 -7.71 18.45
CA SER A 178 5.90 -8.36 17.14
C SER A 178 4.66 -7.76 16.47
N ILE A 179 4.81 -7.13 15.31
CA ILE A 179 3.77 -6.34 14.60
C ILE A 179 3.58 -6.93 13.19
N THR A 180 2.38 -6.79 12.62
CA THR A 180 2.02 -7.32 11.29
C THR A 180 2.98 -6.93 10.16
N GLY A 181 3.10 -7.84 9.19
CA GLY A 181 4.06 -7.81 8.09
C GLY A 181 5.51 -7.98 8.59
N PRO A 182 5.77 -9.21 9.04
CA PRO A 182 6.72 -9.61 10.10
C PRO A 182 7.71 -8.52 10.54
N THR A 183 7.30 -7.66 11.45
CA THR A 183 8.14 -6.57 11.98
C THR A 183 8.37 -6.73 13.47
N HIS A 184 9.63 -6.67 13.89
CA HIS A 184 10.03 -6.74 15.29
C HIS A 184 10.58 -5.40 15.76
N LEU A 185 9.96 -4.82 16.79
CA LEU A 185 10.41 -3.58 17.43
C LEU A 185 10.91 -3.90 18.83
N LYS A 186 12.14 -3.51 19.13
CA LYS A 186 12.75 -3.63 20.45
C LYS A 186 12.94 -2.23 21.02
N ALA A 187 12.51 -2.00 22.25
CA ALA A 187 12.73 -0.74 22.95
C ALA A 187 13.65 -0.94 24.15
N ALA A 188 14.62 -0.04 24.28
CA ALA A 188 15.54 0.02 25.42
C ALA A 188 14.87 0.69 26.63
N GLY A 189 15.61 0.81 27.73
CA GLY A 189 15.17 1.57 28.90
C GLY A 189 14.97 3.06 28.59
N ASP A 190 14.16 3.73 29.41
CA ASP A 190 13.83 5.16 29.30
C ASP A 190 13.29 5.59 27.91
N SER A 191 12.53 4.69 27.28
CA SER A 191 11.94 4.91 25.96
C SER A 191 10.44 5.19 26.03
N SER A 192 9.99 6.17 25.26
CA SER A 192 8.58 6.54 25.11
C SER A 192 8.23 6.59 23.64
N PHE A 193 7.29 5.76 23.21
CA PHE A 193 6.87 5.69 21.82
C PHE A 193 5.38 5.35 21.69
N LYS A 194 4.76 5.77 20.60
CA LYS A 194 3.38 5.48 20.23
C LYS A 194 3.37 4.62 18.97
N VAL A 195 2.61 3.53 19.00
CA VAL A 195 2.31 2.71 17.83
C VAL A 195 1.09 3.35 17.17
N VAL A 196 1.27 4.11 16.08
CA VAL A 196 0.15 4.80 15.42
C VAL A 196 -0.70 3.79 14.66
N ASP A 197 -0.05 2.88 13.93
CA ASP A 197 -0.65 1.70 13.31
C ASP A 197 0.43 0.61 13.07
N SER A 198 0.11 -0.43 12.29
CA SER A 198 1.01 -1.53 11.97
C SER A 198 2.32 -1.14 11.26
N ARG A 199 2.37 0.06 10.67
CA ARG A 199 3.47 0.54 9.82
C ARG A 199 4.01 1.91 10.23
N ARG A 200 3.46 2.52 11.27
CA ARG A 200 3.82 3.85 11.74
C ARG A 200 4.08 3.84 13.24
N ILE A 201 5.30 4.19 13.61
CA ILE A 201 5.71 4.40 15.00
C ILE A 201 6.07 5.86 15.20
N GLN A 202 5.70 6.42 16.33
CA GLN A 202 6.16 7.73 16.76
C GLN A 202 7.06 7.56 17.99
N LEU A 203 8.36 7.83 17.86
CA LEU A 203 9.32 7.78 18.95
C LEU A 203 9.49 9.18 19.53
N GLU A 204 9.16 9.35 20.80
CA GLU A 204 9.22 10.64 21.50
C GLU A 204 10.56 10.83 22.22
N ASN A 205 11.05 9.77 22.88
CA ASN A 205 12.31 9.75 23.61
C ASN A 205 12.84 8.31 23.72
N GLY A 206 14.15 8.16 23.89
CA GLY A 206 14.81 6.89 24.17
C GLY A 206 15.32 6.21 22.91
N THR A 207 15.42 4.89 22.91
CA THR A 207 16.05 4.12 21.83
C THR A 207 15.20 2.93 21.43
N ILE A 208 14.96 2.81 20.12
CA ILE A 208 14.34 1.62 19.53
C ILE A 208 15.26 1.02 18.48
N TRP A 209 15.16 -0.29 18.32
CA TRP A 209 15.73 -1.05 17.22
C TRP A 209 14.58 -1.76 16.50
N VAL A 210 14.60 -1.75 15.17
CA VAL A 210 13.50 -2.28 14.36
C VAL A 210 14.06 -3.17 13.26
N ASP A 211 13.56 -4.39 13.16
CA ASP A 211 13.72 -5.28 12.02
C ASP A 211 12.40 -5.31 11.26
N VAL A 212 12.37 -4.64 10.12
CA VAL A 212 11.17 -4.51 9.30
C VAL A 212 11.15 -5.64 8.28
N GLY A 213 10.06 -6.41 8.25
CA GLY A 213 9.81 -7.42 7.23
C GLY A 213 9.50 -6.82 5.86
N HIS A 214 9.79 -7.58 4.80
CA HIS A 214 9.42 -7.21 3.44
C HIS A 214 7.98 -7.65 3.12
N ASP A 215 7.05 -6.71 3.11
CA ASP A 215 5.64 -6.92 2.74
C ASP A 215 5.16 -5.99 1.60
N GLY A 216 6.10 -5.24 1.00
CA GLY A 216 5.82 -4.25 -0.04
C GLY A 216 5.29 -2.90 0.46
N SER A 217 5.04 -2.74 1.76
CA SER A 217 4.59 -1.48 2.36
C SER A 217 5.73 -0.71 3.02
N LEU A 218 5.53 0.61 3.16
CA LEU A 218 6.47 1.49 3.86
C LEU A 218 6.33 1.34 5.37
N PHE A 219 7.46 1.32 6.06
CA PHE A 219 7.48 1.51 7.51
C PHE A 219 8.04 2.90 7.83
N LYS A 220 7.31 3.67 8.65
CA LYS A 220 7.67 5.05 9.01
C LYS A 220 7.86 5.18 10.52
N VAL A 221 8.98 5.78 10.92
CA VAL A 221 9.24 6.20 12.31
C VAL A 221 9.27 7.72 12.36
N THR A 222 8.33 8.33 13.07
CA THR A 222 8.28 9.77 13.30
C THR A 222 8.98 10.10 14.60
N THR A 223 9.87 11.08 14.58
CA THR A 223 10.55 11.63 15.75
C THR A 223 10.35 13.14 15.81
N PRO A 224 10.59 13.80 16.96
CA PRO A 224 10.60 15.27 17.02
C PRO A 224 11.56 15.91 16.01
N GLY A 225 12.66 15.21 15.68
CA GLY A 225 13.65 15.68 14.73
C GLY A 225 13.30 15.42 13.26
N GLY A 226 12.37 14.53 12.93
CA GLY A 226 12.11 14.18 11.54
C GLY A 226 11.45 12.82 11.32
N VAL A 227 11.29 12.44 10.05
CA VAL A 227 10.63 11.21 9.62
C VAL A 227 11.65 10.26 9.02
N ILE A 228 11.68 9.04 9.51
CA ILE A 228 12.50 7.94 8.99
C ILE A 228 11.59 7.00 8.21
N THR A 229 11.89 6.76 6.95
CA THR A 229 11.12 5.91 6.05
C THR A 229 11.99 4.76 5.55
N VAL A 230 11.51 3.52 5.69
CA VAL A 230 12.29 2.33 5.37
C VAL A 230 11.50 1.28 4.60
N PHE A 231 12.24 0.37 3.97
CA PHE A 231 11.69 -0.73 3.16
C PHE A 231 12.39 -2.05 3.48
N GLY A 232 11.93 -2.73 4.53
CA GLY A 232 12.52 -3.98 4.99
C GLY A 232 14.00 -3.84 5.34
N THR A 233 14.27 -3.32 6.53
CA THR A 233 15.60 -2.90 6.96
C THR A 233 15.78 -3.19 8.42
N ILE A 234 17.04 -3.37 8.83
CA ILE A 234 17.42 -3.37 10.23
C ILE A 234 18.10 -2.05 10.56
N PHE A 235 17.52 -1.31 11.50
CA PHE A 235 18.01 0.00 11.92
C PHE A 235 17.63 0.30 13.37
N SER A 236 18.31 1.27 13.98
CA SER A 236 17.90 1.86 15.25
C SER A 236 17.69 3.35 15.14
N VAL A 237 16.80 3.85 16.00
CA VAL A 237 16.54 5.27 16.17
C VAL A 237 16.67 5.59 17.64
N GLN A 238 17.52 6.57 17.96
CA GLN A 238 17.67 7.11 19.29
C GLN A 238 17.24 8.57 19.29
N VAL A 239 16.39 8.96 20.23
CA VAL A 239 16.01 10.34 20.50
C VAL A 239 16.49 10.70 21.90
N LYS A 240 17.43 11.64 21.98
CA LYS A 240 17.98 12.14 23.24
C LYS A 240 18.24 13.64 23.14
N ASN A 241 17.75 14.42 24.11
CA ASN A 241 17.91 15.87 24.13
C ASN A 241 17.48 16.56 22.82
N ALA A 242 16.35 16.14 22.25
CA ALA A 242 15.83 16.59 20.95
C ALA A 242 16.75 16.34 19.74
N ILE A 243 17.77 15.51 19.90
CA ILE A 243 18.64 15.03 18.82
C ILE A 243 18.20 13.60 18.48
N THR A 244 17.87 13.38 17.20
CA THR A 244 17.57 12.04 16.68
C THR A 244 18.83 11.48 16.01
N THR A 245 19.26 10.29 16.40
CA THR A 245 20.34 9.56 15.73
C THR A 245 19.77 8.30 15.11
N VAL A 246 20.02 8.11 13.82
CA VAL A 246 19.55 6.94 13.06
C VAL A 246 20.76 6.15 12.62
N THR A 247 20.80 4.86 12.95
CA THR A 247 21.90 3.95 12.57
C THR A 247 21.34 2.78 11.80
N VAL A 248 21.92 2.47 10.64
CA VAL A 248 21.46 1.40 9.77
C VAL A 248 22.42 0.23 9.84
N GLU A 249 21.91 -0.97 10.12
CA GLU A 249 22.70 -2.20 10.08
C GLU A 249 22.55 -2.89 8.74
N ARG A 250 21.32 -2.97 8.21
CA ARG A 250 21.04 -3.63 6.94
C ARG A 250 19.94 -2.92 6.16
N GLY A 251 20.15 -2.78 4.86
CA GLY A 251 19.16 -2.25 3.94
C GLY A 251 19.33 -0.74 3.73
N LEU A 252 18.23 -0.06 3.41
CA LEU A 252 18.22 1.32 2.95
C LEU A 252 17.20 2.14 3.72
N VAL A 253 17.68 3.18 4.39
CA VAL A 253 16.86 4.07 5.20
C VAL A 253 16.86 5.45 4.61
N GLN A 254 15.69 6.06 4.50
CA GLN A 254 15.56 7.46 4.15
C GLN A 254 15.21 8.26 5.39
N VAL A 255 15.94 9.35 5.63
CA VAL A 255 15.75 10.23 6.77
C VAL A 255 15.40 11.62 6.26
N GLU A 256 14.33 12.21 6.80
CA GLU A 256 13.77 13.48 6.37
C GLU A 256 13.64 14.47 7.54
N ASN A 257 14.03 15.72 7.32
CA ASN A 257 13.80 16.85 8.23
C ASN A 257 13.31 18.05 7.39
N GLY A 258 12.00 18.25 7.37
CA GLY A 258 11.37 19.28 6.52
C GLY A 258 11.65 19.03 5.03
N THR A 259 12.36 19.96 4.39
CA THR A 259 12.75 19.85 2.97
C THR A 259 14.07 19.09 2.75
N ASN A 260 14.85 18.88 3.81
CA ASN A 260 16.11 18.16 3.72
C ASN A 260 15.86 16.66 3.87
N PHE A 261 16.56 15.85 3.09
CA PHE A 261 16.50 14.41 3.21
C PHE A 261 17.84 13.78 2.84
N CYS A 262 18.12 12.64 3.46
CA CYS A 262 19.33 11.88 3.23
C CYS A 262 19.00 10.39 3.18
N ARG A 263 19.77 9.64 2.40
CA ARG A 263 19.69 8.18 2.35
C ARG A 263 20.88 7.59 3.10
N LEU A 264 20.62 6.52 3.83
CA LEU A 264 21.59 5.75 4.57
C LEU A 264 21.60 4.30 4.09
N GLU A 265 22.79 3.73 4.04
CA GLU A 265 23.05 2.32 3.74
C GLU A 265 23.54 1.59 5.00
N GLY A 266 23.64 0.26 4.94
CA GLY A 266 24.15 -0.53 6.06
C GLY A 266 25.55 -0.09 6.48
N GLY A 267 25.75 0.11 7.78
CA GLY A 267 26.99 0.67 8.34
C GLY A 267 26.95 2.18 8.53
N GLN A 268 25.90 2.87 8.09
CA GLN A 268 25.85 4.34 8.16
C GLN A 268 24.99 4.87 9.30
N GLN A 269 25.34 6.06 9.76
CA GLN A 269 24.62 6.81 10.77
C GLN A 269 24.42 8.27 10.34
N VAL A 270 23.28 8.85 10.75
CA VAL A 270 23.02 10.29 10.62
C VAL A 270 22.44 10.85 11.90
N THR A 271 22.71 12.13 12.13
CA THR A 271 22.12 12.90 13.21
C THR A 271 21.17 13.94 12.65
N ILE A 272 19.98 14.01 13.24
CA ILE A 272 18.94 15.00 12.97
C ILE A 272 18.83 15.93 14.18
N SER A 273 18.90 17.22 13.93
CA SER A 273 18.86 18.28 14.95
C SER A 273 18.00 19.44 14.47
N THR A 274 17.81 20.47 15.30
CA THR A 274 17.13 21.71 14.89
C THR A 274 17.91 22.48 13.82
N GLN A 275 19.21 22.23 13.69
CA GLN A 275 20.07 22.79 12.65
C GLN A 275 19.96 22.05 11.30
N GLY A 276 19.26 20.91 11.27
CA GLY A 276 19.10 20.08 10.07
C GLY A 276 19.73 18.70 10.19
N LEU A 277 19.99 18.09 9.03
CA LEU A 277 20.59 16.76 8.88
C LEU A 277 22.11 16.85 8.74
N SER A 278 22.84 16.02 9.49
CA SER A 278 24.28 15.82 9.26
C SER A 278 24.53 15.06 7.95
N ALA A 279 25.78 15.08 7.48
CA ALA A 279 26.20 14.11 6.47
C ALA A 279 26.22 12.69 7.08
N PRO A 280 25.97 11.63 6.28
CA PRO A 280 26.16 10.26 6.72
C PRO A 280 27.61 10.01 7.15
N ILE A 281 27.78 9.27 8.24
CA ILE A 281 29.08 8.79 8.71
C ILE A 281 29.06 7.26 8.79
N GLU A 282 30.21 6.64 8.53
CA GLU A 282 30.40 5.19 8.70
C GLU A 282 30.62 4.86 10.17
N VAL A 283 29.93 3.82 10.65
CA VAL A 283 29.95 3.35 12.04
C VAL A 283 29.88 1.82 12.10
N ASP A 284 30.35 1.25 13.22
CA ASP A 284 30.10 -0.16 13.53
C ASP A 284 28.67 -0.32 14.07
N ALA A 285 27.72 -0.51 13.16
CA ALA A 285 26.31 -0.70 13.50
C ALA A 285 26.09 -1.92 14.41
N ALA A 286 26.88 -2.99 14.26
CA ALA A 286 26.75 -4.21 15.05
C ALA A 286 27.13 -3.98 16.52
N ALA A 287 28.14 -3.14 16.77
CA ALA A 287 28.52 -2.70 18.11
C ALA A 287 27.43 -1.81 18.73
N ILE A 288 26.88 -0.86 17.95
CA ILE A 288 25.81 0.04 18.42
C ILE A 288 24.54 -0.76 18.78
N HIS A 289 24.20 -1.79 18.01
CA HIS A 289 22.99 -2.60 18.22
C HIS A 289 23.19 -3.79 19.18
N ALA A 290 24.37 -3.93 19.80
CA ALA A 290 24.67 -5.08 20.66
C ALA A 290 23.68 -5.25 21.82
N TRP A 291 23.11 -4.15 22.34
CA TRP A 291 22.11 -4.16 23.41
C TRP A 291 20.79 -4.86 23.01
N ALA A 292 20.46 -4.88 21.71
CA ALA A 292 19.21 -5.44 21.21
C ALA A 292 19.27 -6.97 21.00
N LYS A 293 20.48 -7.53 20.94
CA LYS A 293 20.71 -8.98 20.77
C LYS A 293 20.09 -9.87 21.86
N PRO A 294 20.23 -9.56 23.17
CA PRO A 294 19.64 -10.39 24.23
C PRO A 294 18.11 -10.30 24.32
N ILE A 295 17.48 -9.32 23.65
CA ILE A 295 16.02 -9.19 23.62
C ILE A 295 15.52 -10.07 22.47
N SER A 296 14.95 -11.22 22.80
CA SER A 296 14.36 -12.18 21.86
C SER A 296 12.91 -12.46 22.23
N PRO A 297 12.03 -12.75 21.26
CA PRO A 297 10.65 -13.10 21.58
C PRO A 297 10.61 -14.38 22.41
N ASP A 298 9.67 -14.46 23.34
CA ASP A 298 9.31 -15.71 24.00
C ASP A 298 8.70 -16.67 22.98
N ALA A 299 9.02 -17.97 23.10
CA ALA A 299 8.61 -18.96 22.10
C ALA A 299 7.09 -19.14 22.03
N ASP A 300 6.40 -19.08 23.18
CA ASP A 300 4.94 -19.20 23.23
C ASP A 300 4.29 -17.92 22.70
N SER A 301 4.88 -16.76 22.97
CA SER A 301 4.44 -15.48 22.38
C SER A 301 4.58 -15.46 20.87
N GLU A 302 5.68 -15.97 20.32
CA GLU A 302 5.89 -16.01 18.87
C GLU A 302 4.88 -16.93 18.19
N ALA A 303 4.62 -18.12 18.76
CA ALA A 303 3.60 -19.03 18.26
C ALA A 303 2.19 -18.40 18.32
N LEU A 304 1.87 -17.65 19.39
CA LEU A 304 0.61 -16.93 19.50
C LEU A 304 0.51 -15.81 18.45
N PHE A 305 1.60 -15.10 18.18
CA PHE A 305 1.64 -14.06 17.15
C PHE A 305 1.39 -14.65 15.76
N GLU A 306 2.00 -15.79 15.43
CA GLU A 306 1.80 -16.49 14.16
C GLU A 306 0.35 -16.97 13.97
N ASP A 307 -0.31 -17.49 15.01
CA ASP A 307 -1.69 -18.01 14.89
C ASP A 307 -2.75 -16.90 14.94
N ALA A 308 -2.57 -15.89 15.80
CA ALA A 308 -3.63 -14.94 16.15
C ALA A 308 -3.51 -13.56 15.48
N VAL A 309 -2.32 -13.20 14.97
CA VAL A 309 -2.06 -11.84 14.44
C VAL A 309 -1.57 -11.86 13.01
N LEU A 310 -0.67 -12.78 12.65
CA LEU A 310 -0.32 -12.94 11.24
C LEU A 310 -1.54 -13.48 10.48
N PRO A 311 -1.89 -12.90 9.32
CA PRO A 311 -2.88 -13.52 8.47
C PRO A 311 -2.40 -14.93 8.13
N LYS A 312 -3.29 -15.93 8.23
CA LYS A 312 -3.05 -17.29 7.72
C LYS A 312 -2.96 -17.19 6.20
N SER A 313 -1.80 -16.80 5.69
CA SER A 313 -1.61 -16.44 4.29
C SER A 313 -1.72 -17.66 3.39
N GLU A 314 -2.74 -17.65 2.52
CA GLU A 314 -2.57 -18.09 1.14
C GLU A 314 -1.45 -17.25 0.50
N ALA A 315 -0.72 -17.82 -0.47
CA ALA A 315 0.43 -17.17 -1.08
C ALA A 315 0.09 -15.75 -1.60
N THR A 316 0.60 -14.73 -0.93
CA THR A 316 0.44 -13.33 -1.34
C THR A 316 1.57 -12.95 -2.29
N GLU A 317 1.25 -12.55 -3.53
CA GLU A 317 2.24 -11.97 -4.44
C GLU A 317 2.78 -10.65 -3.85
N LEU A 318 4.11 -10.56 -3.71
CA LEU A 318 4.77 -9.31 -3.33
C LEU A 318 4.79 -8.38 -4.55
N PRO A 319 4.20 -7.16 -4.48
CA PRO A 319 4.17 -6.27 -5.62
C PRO A 319 5.59 -5.84 -6.03
N GLY A 320 5.89 -5.94 -7.32
CA GLY A 320 7.14 -5.43 -7.90
C GLY A 320 7.26 -3.92 -7.72
N ARG A 321 8.48 -3.42 -7.49
CA ARG A 321 8.76 -1.98 -7.38
C ARG A 321 8.93 -1.38 -8.77
N VAL A 322 8.21 -0.30 -9.07
CA VAL A 322 8.40 0.46 -10.30
C VAL A 322 9.28 1.68 -10.00
N ALA A 323 10.48 1.69 -10.57
CA ALA A 323 11.35 2.87 -10.60
C ALA A 323 11.49 3.32 -12.05
N PHE A 324 11.29 4.61 -12.30
CA PHE A 324 11.38 5.20 -13.62
C PHE A 324 12.76 5.81 -13.80
N PHE A 325 13.48 5.32 -14.79
CA PHE A 325 14.75 5.91 -15.22
C PHE A 325 14.44 6.93 -16.31
N VAL A 326 14.76 8.19 -16.04
CA VAL A 326 14.53 9.29 -16.96
C VAL A 326 15.88 9.82 -17.42
N ASP A 327 16.22 9.61 -18.68
CA ASP A 327 17.41 10.21 -19.29
C ASP A 327 17.17 11.71 -19.45
N THR A 328 18.04 12.52 -18.86
CA THR A 328 17.98 13.98 -18.88
C THR A 328 19.11 14.55 -19.72
N SER A 329 19.70 13.73 -20.59
CA SER A 329 20.75 14.12 -21.51
C SER A 329 20.37 13.81 -22.96
N GLN A 330 20.92 14.59 -23.88
CA GLN A 330 20.90 14.24 -25.30
C GLN A 330 22.26 14.57 -25.90
N ASN A 331 22.87 13.62 -26.60
CA ASN A 331 24.21 13.74 -27.18
C ASN A 331 25.30 14.13 -26.15
N GLY A 332 25.18 13.62 -24.91
CA GLY A 332 26.15 13.89 -23.83
C GLY A 332 26.04 15.26 -23.17
N LYS A 333 25.06 16.10 -23.55
CA LYS A 333 24.76 17.37 -22.86
C LYS A 333 23.52 17.19 -21.98
N SER A 334 23.63 17.52 -20.69
CA SER A 334 22.48 17.53 -19.75
C SER A 334 21.53 18.68 -20.06
N TRP A 335 20.23 18.43 -19.89
CA TRP A 335 19.18 19.43 -20.01
C TRP A 335 18.76 19.94 -18.63
N ASP A 336 18.25 21.17 -18.57
CA ASP A 336 17.78 21.79 -17.34
C ASP A 336 16.36 21.31 -17.06
N VAL A 337 16.18 20.41 -16.08
CA VAL A 337 14.87 19.83 -15.75
C VAL A 337 14.08 20.77 -14.87
N THR A 338 12.90 21.21 -15.31
CA THR A 338 12.04 22.16 -14.59
C THR A 338 10.90 21.49 -13.84
N ALA A 339 10.46 20.30 -14.29
CA ALA A 339 9.41 19.54 -13.63
C ALA A 339 9.48 18.05 -13.93
N ILE A 340 8.84 17.24 -13.07
CA ILE A 340 8.56 15.82 -13.32
C ILE A 340 7.08 15.69 -13.63
N ARG A 341 6.74 15.04 -14.74
CA ARG A 341 5.35 14.80 -15.13
C ARG A 341 5.02 13.32 -15.01
N VAL A 342 4.01 13.01 -14.21
CA VAL A 342 3.46 11.67 -14.03
C VAL A 342 2.23 11.53 -14.91
N TYR A 343 2.13 10.43 -15.64
CA TYR A 343 1.03 10.10 -16.54
C TYR A 343 0.30 8.86 -16.04
N TRP A 344 -1.02 8.81 -16.27
CA TRP A 344 -1.85 7.64 -15.97
C TRP A 344 -3.00 7.52 -16.97
N GLN A 345 -3.60 6.34 -17.03
CA GLN A 345 -4.88 6.14 -17.72
C GLN A 345 -6.02 6.33 -16.72
N PRO A 346 -6.97 7.25 -16.94
CA PRO A 346 -8.11 7.43 -16.03
C PRO A 346 -8.96 6.15 -15.96
N ASP A 347 -9.24 5.67 -14.75
CA ASP A 347 -10.11 4.52 -14.49
C ASP A 347 -11.56 4.95 -14.25
N GLN A 348 -12.46 3.97 -14.04
CA GLN A 348 -13.89 4.24 -13.81
C GLN A 348 -14.21 4.66 -12.36
N ILE A 349 -13.28 4.47 -11.41
CA ILE A 349 -13.53 4.70 -9.99
C ILE A 349 -13.33 6.18 -9.66
N ALA A 350 -14.35 6.86 -9.13
CA ALA A 350 -14.29 8.30 -8.87
C ALA A 350 -13.59 8.68 -7.55
N THR A 351 -13.49 7.77 -6.59
CA THR A 351 -12.98 8.06 -5.23
C THR A 351 -12.14 6.90 -4.68
N GLY A 352 -11.41 7.14 -3.60
CA GLY A 352 -10.64 6.08 -2.92
C GLY A 352 -9.27 5.79 -3.52
N HIS A 353 -8.75 6.65 -4.40
CA HIS A 353 -7.40 6.53 -4.93
C HIS A 353 -6.35 6.81 -3.86
N CYS A 354 -5.31 5.98 -3.77
CA CYS A 354 -4.15 6.30 -2.95
C CYS A 354 -3.34 7.46 -3.55
N GLY A 355 -2.86 8.37 -2.71
CA GLY A 355 -1.80 9.31 -3.05
C GLY A 355 -0.43 8.62 -3.17
N TYR A 356 0.55 9.34 -3.70
CA TYR A 356 1.90 8.81 -3.91
C TYR A 356 2.97 9.75 -3.37
N ASP A 357 3.87 9.20 -2.54
CA ASP A 357 5.15 9.83 -2.24
C ASP A 357 6.07 9.70 -3.47
N VAL A 358 6.57 10.83 -3.97
CA VAL A 358 7.44 10.90 -5.16
C VAL A 358 8.86 11.25 -4.73
N TYR A 359 9.79 10.36 -5.00
CA TYR A 359 11.20 10.54 -4.69
C TYR A 359 12.02 10.68 -5.96
N VAL A 360 12.74 11.79 -6.09
CA VAL A 360 13.59 12.07 -7.25
C VAL A 360 15.05 12.09 -6.80
N SER A 361 15.87 11.27 -7.46
CA SER A 361 17.30 11.15 -7.22
C SER A 361 18.07 11.18 -8.54
N SER A 362 19.37 11.46 -8.48
CA SER A 362 20.26 11.33 -9.63
C SER A 362 20.43 9.86 -10.04
N GLY A 363 21.00 9.61 -11.21
CA GLY A 363 21.37 8.26 -11.69
C GLY A 363 22.27 7.50 -10.71
N ASN A 364 23.01 8.22 -9.88
CA ASN A 364 23.93 7.68 -8.89
C ASN A 364 23.22 7.43 -7.54
N GLY A 365 21.91 7.68 -7.47
CA GLY A 365 21.11 7.54 -6.26
C GLY A 365 21.18 8.72 -5.29
N THR A 366 21.83 9.83 -5.65
CA THR A 366 21.89 11.03 -4.81
C THR A 366 20.51 11.69 -4.73
N PRO A 367 19.96 11.92 -3.53
CA PRO A 367 18.67 12.58 -3.37
C PRO A 367 18.67 13.99 -3.97
N ILE A 368 17.62 14.36 -4.73
CA ILE A 368 17.45 15.71 -5.30
C ILE A 368 16.26 16.41 -4.65
N PHE A 369 15.04 15.87 -4.81
CA PHE A 369 13.86 16.40 -4.12
C PHE A 369 12.78 15.33 -3.88
N LYS A 370 11.83 15.68 -3.03
CA LYS A 370 10.62 14.90 -2.73
C LYS A 370 9.37 15.73 -3.04
N ALA A 371 8.31 15.07 -3.49
CA ALA A 371 6.99 15.64 -3.59
C ALA A 371 5.91 14.63 -3.17
N PHE A 372 4.67 15.08 -3.05
CA PHE A 372 3.51 14.23 -2.79
C PHE A 372 2.44 14.53 -3.84
N ILE A 373 1.89 13.48 -4.44
CA ILE A 373 0.70 13.56 -5.30
C ILE A 373 -0.49 13.11 -4.46
N ASP A 374 -1.46 13.99 -4.28
CA ASP A 374 -2.70 13.65 -3.58
C ASP A 374 -3.56 12.67 -4.39
N GLY A 375 -4.23 11.74 -3.73
CA GLY A 375 -5.10 10.76 -4.37
C GLY A 375 -6.22 11.38 -5.20
N SER A 376 -6.70 12.57 -4.79
CA SER A 376 -7.73 13.32 -5.53
C SER A 376 -7.31 13.73 -6.94
N VAL A 377 -6.00 13.80 -7.24
CA VAL A 377 -5.49 14.07 -8.59
C VAL A 377 -5.93 12.99 -9.58
N PHE A 378 -6.01 11.73 -9.13
CA PHE A 378 -6.43 10.59 -9.96
C PHE A 378 -7.97 10.48 -10.09
N ALA A 379 -8.72 11.19 -9.24
CA ALA A 379 -10.17 11.26 -9.33
C ALA A 379 -10.65 12.08 -10.53
N ASP A 380 -9.86 13.06 -11.01
CA ASP A 380 -10.21 13.87 -12.16
C ASP A 380 -10.06 13.09 -13.48
N LYS A 381 -11.21 12.67 -14.04
CA LYS A 381 -11.26 11.89 -15.29
C LYS A 381 -10.93 12.70 -16.54
N ARG A 382 -10.81 14.02 -16.43
CA ARG A 382 -10.40 14.89 -17.54
C ARG A 382 -8.87 15.02 -17.62
N SER A 383 -8.16 14.64 -16.55
CA SER A 383 -6.71 14.67 -16.52
C SER A 383 -6.13 13.27 -16.66
N SER A 384 -5.04 13.17 -17.41
CA SER A 384 -4.21 11.97 -17.55
C SER A 384 -2.74 12.25 -17.21
N SER A 385 -2.46 13.43 -16.64
CA SER A 385 -1.11 13.79 -16.23
C SER A 385 -1.10 14.83 -15.11
N TYR A 386 -0.07 14.77 -14.27
CA TYR A 386 0.17 15.73 -13.19
C TYR A 386 1.62 16.16 -13.21
N GLU A 387 1.85 17.46 -13.08
CA GLU A 387 3.18 18.07 -13.14
C GLU A 387 3.64 18.47 -11.74
N ILE A 388 4.81 17.99 -11.37
CA ILE A 388 5.49 18.26 -10.12
C ILE A 388 6.64 19.23 -10.43
N PRO A 389 6.54 20.51 -10.06
CA PRO A 389 7.61 21.47 -10.28
C PRO A 389 8.84 21.12 -9.44
N VAL A 390 10.04 21.33 -9.99
CA VAL A 390 11.28 21.14 -9.23
C VAL A 390 11.40 22.28 -8.19
N PRO A 391 11.54 21.95 -6.89
CA PRO A 391 11.69 22.97 -5.87
C PRO A 391 13.03 23.70 -6.01
N ASN A 392 13.02 25.01 -5.80
CA ASN A 392 14.20 25.88 -5.81
C ASN A 392 14.92 26.04 -7.17
N GLY A 393 14.23 25.74 -8.28
CA GLY A 393 14.73 25.98 -9.64
C GLY A 393 15.10 24.69 -10.38
N PRO A 394 15.54 24.78 -11.65
CA PRO A 394 15.77 23.60 -12.47
C PRO A 394 16.95 22.75 -11.99
N ILE A 395 16.84 21.43 -12.15
CA ILE A 395 17.94 20.48 -11.93
C ILE A 395 18.92 20.63 -13.09
N ARG A 396 20.19 20.91 -12.78
CA ARG A 396 21.26 21.11 -13.76
C ARG A 396 22.36 20.09 -13.63
N GLY A 397 22.99 19.74 -14.75
CA GLY A 397 24.20 18.90 -14.77
C GLY A 397 23.97 17.43 -14.41
N VAL A 398 22.72 16.99 -14.29
CA VAL A 398 22.36 15.59 -14.02
C VAL A 398 22.03 14.90 -15.34
N MET A 399 22.66 13.76 -15.61
CA MET A 399 22.51 13.03 -16.88
C MET A 399 21.30 12.09 -16.88
N SER A 400 20.93 11.59 -15.71
CA SER A 400 19.76 10.73 -15.56
C SER A 400 19.14 10.92 -14.19
N LEU A 401 17.83 10.76 -14.11
CA LEU A 401 17.06 10.76 -12.88
C LEU A 401 16.48 9.38 -12.61
N ILE A 402 16.40 9.02 -11.34
CA ILE A 402 15.62 7.88 -10.85
C ILE A 402 14.44 8.46 -10.08
N VAL A 403 13.24 8.23 -10.60
CA VAL A 403 11.98 8.62 -9.96
C VAL A 403 11.29 7.38 -9.39
N ARG A 404 11.00 7.40 -8.10
CA ARG A 404 10.25 6.34 -7.42
C ARG A 404 8.90 6.88 -6.97
N LEU A 405 7.84 6.15 -7.32
CA LEU A 405 6.48 6.40 -6.86
C LEU A 405 6.15 5.37 -5.79
N VAL A 406 5.80 5.83 -4.59
CA VAL A 406 5.50 4.94 -3.47
C VAL A 406 4.06 5.20 -3.01
N PRO A 407 3.17 4.21 -3.11
CA PRO A 407 1.77 4.41 -2.77
C PRO A 407 1.61 4.67 -1.26
N ASN A 408 0.84 5.71 -0.94
CA ASN A 408 0.43 6.04 0.42
C ASN A 408 -0.94 5.42 0.70
N ARG A 409 -0.96 4.14 1.09
CA ARG A 409 -2.19 3.35 1.35
C ARG A 409 -3.08 3.89 2.49
N VAL A 410 -2.60 4.87 3.26
CA VAL A 410 -3.43 5.55 4.27
C VAL A 410 -4.54 6.38 3.62
N SER A 411 -4.30 6.88 2.40
CA SER A 411 -5.22 7.79 1.70
C SER A 411 -6.24 7.09 0.80
N GLY A 412 -6.06 5.80 0.53
CA GLY A 412 -6.92 5.03 -0.37
C GLY A 412 -6.24 3.77 -0.90
N ASP A 413 -6.90 3.09 -1.83
CA ASP A 413 -6.43 1.88 -2.48
C ASP A 413 -5.54 2.16 -3.68
N ILE A 414 -4.66 1.21 -3.99
CA ILE A 414 -3.81 1.28 -5.18
C ILE A 414 -4.70 1.08 -6.39
N VAL A 415 -4.68 2.09 -7.27
CA VAL A 415 -5.34 2.01 -8.57
C VAL A 415 -4.55 1.06 -9.46
N ASN A 416 -5.24 0.12 -10.12
CA ASN A 416 -4.65 -0.74 -11.17
C ASN A 416 -4.39 0.07 -12.46
N ASN A 417 -3.70 1.20 -12.33
CA ASN A 417 -3.35 2.07 -13.44
C ASN A 417 -1.85 1.97 -13.71
N THR A 418 -1.49 1.74 -14.97
CA THR A 418 -0.12 1.89 -15.44
C THR A 418 0.29 3.35 -15.32
N LEU A 419 1.21 3.63 -14.41
CA LEU A 419 1.85 4.93 -14.26
C LEU A 419 3.07 5.02 -15.20
N ASP A 420 3.27 6.18 -15.82
CA ASP A 420 4.48 6.52 -16.58
C ASP A 420 5.05 7.85 -16.08
N VAL A 421 6.36 8.06 -16.18
CA VAL A 421 7.03 9.25 -15.65
C VAL A 421 8.00 9.82 -16.68
N LYS A 422 7.90 11.13 -16.91
CA LYS A 422 8.81 11.88 -17.80
C LYS A 422 9.31 13.14 -17.13
N ALA A 423 10.46 13.64 -17.57
CA ALA A 423 10.97 14.95 -17.18
C ALA A 423 10.56 16.01 -18.21
N ILE A 424 10.18 17.19 -17.73
CA ILE A 424 10.06 18.40 -18.52
C ILE A 424 11.38 19.14 -18.38
N ALA A 425 12.07 19.34 -19.49
CA ALA A 425 13.38 19.96 -19.49
C ALA A 425 13.48 21.05 -20.58
N VAL A 426 14.23 22.09 -20.27
CA VAL A 426 14.57 23.17 -21.19
C VAL A 426 15.95 22.90 -21.76
N LYS A 427 16.07 23.07 -23.08
CA LYS A 427 17.35 22.89 -23.76
C LYS A 427 18.34 23.95 -23.27
N PRO A 428 19.57 23.57 -22.90
CA PRO A 428 20.60 24.48 -22.39
C PRO A 428 21.22 25.37 -23.47
#